data_AF-X0Y301-F1
#
_entry.id   AF-X0Y301-F1
#
_cell.length_a   1.000
_cell.length_b   1.000
_cell.length_c   1.000
_cell.angle_alpha   90.00
_cell.angle_beta   90.00
_cell.angle_gamma   90.00
#
_symmetry.space_group_name_H-M   'P 1'
#
loop_
_entity.id
_entity.type
_entity.pdbx_description
1 polymer ?
#
loop_
_entity_poly.entity_id
_entity_poly.type
_entity_poly.pdbx_seq_one_letter_code
_entity_poly.pdbx_strand_id
1 'polypeptide(L)' 'LALGAKTYKLKFGHHGANHPVKNLANQEVEVTTQNHGFSVDVQSLDNINISSHKVTHLNLND' A
#
# COMPACT_ATOMS: atom_id res chain seq x y z
N LEU A 1 0.30 -5.86 10.92
CA LEU A 1 -0.75 -6.09 11.94
C LEU A 1 -1.38 -7.44 11.65
N ALA A 2 -1.91 -8.14 12.66
CA ALA A 2 -2.32 -9.58 12.65
C ALA A 2 -1.25 -10.56 12.14
N LEU A 3 -0.82 -10.41 10.88
CA LEU A 3 0.29 -11.15 10.24
C LEU A 3 1.70 -10.67 10.66
N GLY A 4 1.81 -9.64 11.50
CA GLY A 4 3.11 -9.13 11.99
C GLY A 4 3.69 -7.91 11.25
N ALA A 5 3.05 -7.42 10.19
CA ALA A 5 3.50 -6.21 9.47
C ALA A 5 3.54 -4.95 10.36
N LYS A 6 4.43 -4.01 10.06
CA LYS A 6 4.50 -2.71 10.72
C LYS A 6 3.74 -1.66 9.94
N THR A 7 3.28 -0.64 10.65
CA THR A 7 2.69 0.56 10.06
C THR A 7 3.46 1.79 10.51
N TYR A 8 3.40 2.84 9.71
CA TYR A 8 4.01 4.13 10.03
C TYR A 8 3.06 5.27 9.68
N LYS A 9 3.24 6.41 10.35
CA LYS A 9 2.48 7.63 10.10
C LYS A 9 3.07 8.37 8.91
N LEU A 10 2.23 8.69 7.94
CA LEU A 10 2.61 9.52 6.80
C LEU A 10 2.79 10.98 7.24
N LYS A 11 3.67 11.71 6.55
CA LYS A 11 3.93 13.13 6.87
C LYS A 11 2.67 14.00 6.71
N PHE A 12 1.94 13.78 5.62
CA PHE A 12 0.71 14.52 5.28
C PHE A 12 -0.50 13.61 4.95
N GLY A 13 -0.27 12.31 4.75
CA GLY A 13 -1.30 11.35 4.35
C GLY A 13 -1.75 11.51 2.90
N HIS A 14 -2.66 10.63 2.46
CA HIS A 14 -3.33 10.73 1.16
C HIS A 14 -4.80 11.02 1.39
N HIS A 15 -5.23 12.20 0.92
CA HIS A 15 -6.57 12.76 1.13
C HIS A 15 -7.03 13.41 -0.19
N GLY A 16 -7.52 12.61 -1.12
CA GLY A 16 -7.84 13.07 -2.48
C GLY A 16 -8.46 12.00 -3.35
N ALA A 17 -9.02 12.41 -4.49
CA ALA A 17 -9.75 11.55 -5.43
C ALA A 17 -8.99 11.32 -6.76
N ASN A 18 -7.67 11.51 -6.76
CA ASN A 18 -6.84 11.48 -7.97
C ASN A 18 -5.54 10.69 -7.80
N HIS A 19 -5.44 9.79 -6.82
CA HIS A 19 -4.21 9.03 -6.57
C HIS A 19 -4.09 7.86 -7.57
N PRO A 20 -3.01 7.83 -8.39
CA PRO A 20 -2.77 6.74 -9.32
C PRO A 20 -2.26 5.51 -8.58
N VAL A 21 -2.95 4.38 -8.71
CA VAL A 21 -2.60 3.11 -8.10
C VAL A 21 -2.43 2.06 -9.19
N LYS A 22 -1.30 1.35 -9.19
CA LYS A 22 -1.02 0.27 -10.12
C LYS A 22 -1.44 -1.06 -9.54
N ASN A 23 -2.28 -1.79 -10.25
CA ASN A 23 -2.57 -3.18 -9.97
C ASN A 23 -1.43 -4.05 -10.50
N LEU A 24 -0.76 -4.79 -9.60
CA LEU A 24 0.42 -5.58 -9.95
C LEU A 24 0.08 -6.87 -10.71
N ALA A 25 -1.17 -7.34 -10.65
CA ALA A 25 -1.57 -8.57 -11.32
C ALA A 25 -1.73 -8.37 -12.84
N ASN A 26 -2.30 -7.24 -13.28
CA ASN A 26 -2.61 -6.96 -14.69
C ASN A 26 -1.87 -5.73 -15.25
N GLN A 27 -1.11 -5.00 -14.42
CA GLN A 27 -0.34 -3.81 -14.77
C GLN A 27 -1.18 -2.57 -15.13
N GLU A 28 -2.49 -2.60 -14.93
CA GLU A 28 -3.38 -1.45 -15.14
C GLU A 28 -3.23 -0.40 -14.05
N VAL A 29 -3.55 0.85 -14.39
CA VAL A 29 -3.52 1.99 -13.46
C VAL A 29 -4.93 2.49 -13.22
N GLU A 30 -5.28 2.62 -11.94
CA GLU A 30 -6.57 3.09 -11.47
C GLU A 30 -6.41 4.46 -10.82
N VAL A 31 -7.35 5.37 -11.06
CA VAL A 31 -7.45 6.62 -10.32
C VAL A 31 -8.33 6.37 -9.10
N THR A 32 -7.77 6.53 -7.89
CA THR A 32 -8.42 6.12 -6.64
C THR A 32 -8.71 7.29 -5.71
N THR A 33 -9.75 7.12 -4.88
CA THR A 33 -10.01 7.99 -3.73
C THR A 33 -9.34 7.43 -2.49
N GLN A 34 -8.52 8.25 -1.86
CA GLN A 34 -7.75 7.90 -0.66
C GLN A 34 -8.02 8.88 0.47
N ASN A 35 -8.12 8.33 1.68
CA ASN A 35 -8.29 9.08 2.93
C ASN A 35 -7.61 8.31 4.06
N HIS A 36 -6.28 8.39 4.15
CA HIS A 36 -5.51 7.73 5.19
C HIS A 36 -4.23 8.49 5.58
N GLY A 37 -3.90 8.44 6.87
CA GLY A 37 -2.68 9.05 7.45
C GLY A 37 -1.61 8.03 7.87
N PHE A 38 -1.86 6.73 7.68
CA PHE A 38 -0.93 5.65 8.01
C PHE A 38 -0.76 4.71 6.83
N SER A 39 0.44 4.17 6.65
CA SER A 39 0.73 3.18 5.61
C SER A 39 1.36 1.93 6.21
N VAL A 40 1.26 0.81 5.49
CA VAL A 40 1.98 -0.43 5.81
C VAL A 40 3.39 -0.32 5.26
N ASP A 41 4.38 -0.64 6.07
CA ASP A 41 5.77 -0.75 5.61
C ASP A 41 5.93 -2.05 4.82
N VAL A 42 6.15 -1.94 3.51
CA VAL A 42 6.31 -3.10 2.61
C VAL A 42 7.52 -3.95 3.01
N GLN A 43 8.61 -3.35 3.49
CA GLN A 43 9.80 -4.10 3.91
C GLN A 43 9.53 -4.92 5.18
N SER A 44 8.59 -4.47 6.01
CA SER A 44 8.16 -5.24 7.18
C SER A 44 7.45 -6.55 6.81
N LEU A 45 7.00 -6.68 5.56
CA LEU A 45 6.37 -7.89 5.03
C LEU A 45 7.38 -8.98 4.67
N ASP A 46 8.66 -8.65 4.44
CA ASP A 46 9.69 -9.64 4.08
C ASP A 46 9.99 -10.62 5.24
N ASN A 47 9.68 -10.22 6.47
CA ASN A 47 9.83 -11.05 7.67
C ASN A 47 8.62 -11.93 7.96
N ILE A 48 7.59 -11.87 7.11
CA ILE A 48 6.36 -12.64 7.23
C ILE A 48 6.43 -13.77 6.21
N ASN A 49 5.90 -14.96 6.54
CA ASN A 49 5.92 -16.09 5.62
C ASN A 49 5.24 -15.72 4.28
N ILE A 50 5.99 -15.74 3.19
CA ILE A 50 5.58 -15.34 1.82
C ILE A 50 4.34 -16.09 1.33
N SER A 51 4.07 -17.30 1.83
CA SER A 51 2.84 -18.02 1.47
C SER A 51 1.56 -17.42 2.08
N SER A 52 1.67 -16.45 2.99
CA SER A 52 0.54 -15.88 3.74
C SER A 52 0.08 -14.51 3.24
N HIS A 53 0.82 -13.87 2.33
CA HIS A 53 0.54 -12.51 1.86
C HIS A 53 1.07 -12.25 0.45
N LYS A 54 0.49 -11.23 -0.21
CA LYS A 54 0.93 -10.76 -1.51
C LYS A 54 0.62 -9.27 -1.66
N VAL A 55 1.58 -8.49 -2.16
CA VAL A 55 1.32 -7.10 -2.56
C VAL A 55 0.51 -7.10 -3.85
N THR A 56 -0.64 -6.44 -3.85
CA THR A 56 -1.55 -6.40 -5.00
C THR A 56 -1.58 -5.05 -5.68
N HIS A 57 -1.40 -3.97 -4.93
CA HIS A 57 -1.52 -2.60 -5.41
C HIS A 57 -0.40 -1.73 -4.85
N LEU A 58 0.13 -0.83 -5.67
CA LEU A 58 1.11 0.19 -5.28
C LEU A 58 0.63 1.56 -5.73
N ASN A 59 0.70 2.55 -4.85
CA ASN A 59 0.60 3.94 -5.26
C ASN A 59 1.80 4.27 -6.17
N LEU A 60 1.58 5.08 -7.21
CA LEU A 60 2.60 5.47 -8.18
C LEU A 60 3.25 6.83 -7.89
N ASN A 61 2.72 7.59 -6.93
CA ASN A 61 3.25 8.91 -6.58
C ASN A 61 4.39 8.85 -5.53
N ASP A 62 4.59 7.70 -4.89
CA ASP A 62 5.48 7.49 -3.74
C ASP A 62 6.22 6.16 -3.87
#